data_AF-A0A1Q6UEP8-F1
#
_entry.id   AF-A0A1Q6UEP8-F1
#
_cell.length_a   1.000
_cell.length_b   1.000
_cell.length_c   1.000
_cell.angle_alpha   90.00
_cell.angle_beta   90.00
_cell.angle_gamma   90.00
#
_symmetry.space_group_name_H-M   'P 1'
#
loop_
_entity.id
_entity.type
_entity.pdbx_description
1 polymer ?
#
loop_
_entity_poly.entity_id
_entity_poly.type
_entity_poly.pdbx_seq_one_letter_code
_entity_poly.pdbx_strand_id
1 'polypeptide(L)'
;MFKAVLLIVAGLLLFVMADFGGEPRQFPIVYDMPPAENANPVFSDEAIKQSARVLRNNCKFLFFAAVDDVVKASSFHSEAYPYMTEKYGWTDMIVVNVQLKDRLKSISPQYHAGGHLLTFYLGSGTKSGVITDKRQAQQICGWEESGDGSSMFHEIPELNVLKKAG
;
A
#
# COMPACT_ATOMS: atom_id res chain seq x y z
N MET A 1 28.51 7.02 57.41
CA MET A 1 28.48 5.84 56.53
C MET A 1 27.17 5.86 55.76
N PHE A 2 27.07 6.68 54.71
CA PHE A 2 25.81 6.96 53.99
C PHE A 2 26.11 7.34 52.53
N LYS A 3 26.87 6.49 51.82
CA LYS A 3 27.21 6.70 50.40
C LYS A 3 27.04 5.47 49.51
N ALA A 4 26.52 4.36 50.04
CA ALA A 4 26.42 3.09 49.31
C ALA A 4 24.99 2.70 48.86
N VAL A 5 23.96 3.49 49.17
CA VAL A 5 22.56 3.11 48.86
C VAL A 5 22.01 3.79 47.59
N LEU A 6 22.68 4.83 47.07
CA LEU A 6 22.19 5.60 45.93
C LEU A 6 22.57 5.05 44.54
N LEU A 7 23.38 3.99 44.47
CA LEU A 7 23.82 3.39 43.20
C LEU A 7 22.97 2.20 42.73
N ILE A 8 22.02 1.72 43.53
CA ILE A 8 21.16 0.59 43.14
C ILE A 8 19.88 1.07 42.41
N VAL A 9 19.47 2.32 42.61
CA VAL A 9 18.24 2.86 41.98
C VAL A 9 18.50 3.40 40.56
N ALA A 10 19.75 3.75 40.22
CA ALA A 10 20.10 4.19 38.86
C ALA A 10 20.31 3.03 37.86
N GLY A 11 20.47 1.78 38.34
CA GLY A 11 20.66 0.60 37.49
C GLY A 11 19.36 -0.04 36.97
N LEU A 12 18.20 0.37 37.49
CA LEU A 12 16.90 -0.21 37.15
C LEU A 12 16.08 0.62 36.15
N LEU A 13 16.62 1.75 35.67
CA LEU A 13 15.99 2.58 34.63
C LEU A 13 16.58 2.38 33.23
N LEU A 14 17.51 1.44 33.07
CA LEU A 14 18.15 1.13 31.78
C LEU A 14 17.60 -0.14 31.09
N PHE A 15 16.51 -0.73 31.59
CA PHE A 15 15.87 -1.92 31.02
C PHE A 15 14.41 -1.69 30.57
N VAL A 16 14.14 -0.54 29.95
CA VAL A 16 12.94 -0.37 29.10
C VAL A 16 13.39 0.04 27.69
N MET A 17 14.38 -0.67 27.16
CA MET A 17 14.86 -0.56 25.78
C MET A 17 15.14 -1.96 25.25
N ALA A 18 14.16 -2.85 25.35
CA ALA A 18 14.14 -4.12 24.63
C ALA A 18 12.72 -4.67 24.74
N ASP A 19 11.90 -4.45 23.72
CA ASP A 19 11.28 -5.56 22.95
C ASP A 19 10.13 -5.08 22.02
N PHE A 20 10.39 -4.08 21.19
CA PHE A 20 9.58 -3.82 19.98
C PHE A 20 10.47 -3.90 18.73
N GLY A 21 11.39 -4.88 18.73
CA GLY A 21 12.28 -5.19 17.61
C GLY A 21 11.74 -6.24 16.66
N GLY A 22 10.43 -6.50 16.67
CA GLY A 22 9.82 -7.27 15.59
C GLY A 22 9.83 -6.41 14.34
N GLU A 23 10.64 -6.76 13.33
CA GLU A 23 10.40 -6.25 11.98
C GLU A 23 8.91 -6.41 11.68
N PRO A 24 8.21 -5.37 11.23
CA PRO A 24 6.79 -5.49 10.92
C PRO A 24 6.64 -6.63 9.93
N ARG A 25 5.90 -7.68 10.30
CA ARG A 25 5.70 -8.86 9.45
C ARG A 25 5.20 -8.35 8.11
N GLN A 26 6.06 -8.42 7.10
CA GLN A 26 5.70 -7.98 5.75
C GLN A 26 4.99 -9.14 5.06
N PHE A 27 3.74 -8.94 4.67
CA PHE A 27 3.08 -9.89 3.77
C PHE A 27 3.78 -9.83 2.41
N PRO A 28 4.23 -10.96 1.85
CA PRO A 28 4.85 -10.97 0.54
C PRO A 28 3.80 -10.64 -0.53
N ILE A 29 3.94 -9.48 -1.18
CA ILE A 29 3.18 -9.17 -2.39
C ILE A 29 3.75 -10.06 -3.50
N VAL A 30 2.89 -10.83 -4.16
CA VAL A 30 3.25 -11.65 -5.32
C VAL A 30 3.26 -10.75 -6.55
N TYR A 31 4.41 -10.59 -7.18
CA TYR A 31 4.52 -9.78 -8.39
C TYR A 31 4.18 -10.66 -9.58
N ASP A 32 2.99 -10.46 -10.16
CA ASP A 32 2.56 -11.20 -11.34
C ASP A 32 3.14 -10.49 -12.57
N MET A 33 4.15 -11.11 -13.19
CA MET A 33 4.71 -10.58 -14.43
C MET A 33 3.74 -10.82 -15.58
N PRO A 34 3.52 -9.84 -16.47
CA PRO A 34 2.82 -10.13 -17.72
C PRO A 34 3.62 -11.15 -18.54
N PRO A 35 2.97 -11.99 -19.37
CA PRO A 35 3.66 -12.87 -20.31
C PRO A 35 4.70 -12.08 -21.13
N ALA A 36 5.85 -12.70 -21.45
CA ALA A 36 7.00 -12.02 -22.08
C ALA A 36 6.67 -11.26 -23.38
N GLU A 37 5.59 -11.62 -24.06
CA GLU A 37 5.02 -10.93 -25.23
C GLU A 37 4.55 -9.50 -24.95
N ASN A 38 4.23 -9.19 -23.68
CA ASN A 38 3.72 -7.89 -23.22
C ASN A 38 4.74 -7.12 -22.36
N ALA A 39 6.04 -7.50 -22.42
CA ALA A 39 7.08 -6.87 -21.62
C ALA A 39 7.33 -5.41 -22.09
N ASN A 40 6.86 -4.44 -21.31
CA ASN A 40 7.17 -3.02 -21.51
C ASN A 40 8.49 -2.67 -20.80
N PRO A 41 9.51 -2.12 -21.49
CA PRO A 41 10.83 -1.84 -20.90
C PRO A 41 10.81 -0.82 -19.75
N VAL A 42 9.74 -0.02 -19.65
CA VAL A 42 9.54 0.96 -18.56
C VAL A 42 9.05 0.28 -17.28
N PHE A 43 8.30 -0.80 -17.41
CA PHE A 43 7.75 -1.55 -16.28
C PHE A 43 8.62 -2.78 -16.00
N SER A 44 9.89 -2.51 -15.71
CA SER A 44 10.76 -3.50 -15.11
C SER A 44 10.16 -4.03 -13.80
N ASP A 45 10.56 -5.22 -13.39
CA ASP A 45 10.23 -5.78 -12.07
C ASP A 45 10.51 -4.78 -10.93
N GLU A 46 11.55 -3.95 -11.08
CA GLU A 46 11.88 -2.89 -10.12
C GLU A 46 10.83 -1.77 -10.08
N ALA A 47 10.28 -1.35 -11.22
CA ALA A 47 9.22 -0.34 -11.25
C ALA A 47 7.92 -0.85 -10.59
N ILE A 48 7.58 -2.13 -10.78
CA ILE A 48 6.43 -2.77 -10.13
C ILE A 48 6.66 -2.82 -8.61
N LYS A 49 7.83 -3.31 -8.17
CA LYS A 49 8.22 -3.37 -6.76
C LYS A 49 8.23 -2.00 -6.10
N GLN A 50 8.82 -1.00 -6.76
CA GLN A 50 8.90 0.36 -6.26
C GLN A 50 7.52 0.98 -6.10
N SER A 51 6.64 0.81 -7.08
CA SER A 51 5.26 1.31 -7.03
C SER A 51 4.46 0.66 -5.90
N ALA A 52 4.60 -0.66 -5.73
CA ALA A 52 4.00 -1.36 -4.60
C ALA A 52 4.53 -0.84 -3.26
N ARG A 53 5.84 -0.57 -3.13
CA ARG A 53 6.42 0.05 -1.91
C ARG A 53 5.85 1.44 -1.65
N VAL A 54 5.71 2.27 -2.69
CA VAL A 54 5.11 3.60 -2.57
C VAL A 54 3.66 3.50 -2.09
N LEU A 55 2.86 2.59 -2.65
CA LEU A 55 1.50 2.34 -2.19
C LEU A 55 1.46 1.88 -0.73
N ARG A 56 2.31 0.93 -0.34
CA ARG A 56 2.42 0.45 1.05
C ARG A 56 2.66 1.60 2.03
N ASN A 57 3.55 2.53 1.66
CA ASN A 57 3.90 3.67 2.48
C ASN A 57 2.79 4.72 2.59
N ASN A 58 1.90 4.79 1.61
CA ASN A 58 0.77 5.73 1.59
C ASN A 58 -0.52 5.14 2.16
N CYS A 59 -0.70 3.81 2.11
CA CYS A 59 -1.81 3.09 2.75
C CYS A 59 -1.30 2.22 3.91
N LYS A 60 -0.69 2.87 4.91
CA LYS A 60 0.05 2.16 5.97
C LYS A 60 -0.81 1.20 6.77
N PHE A 61 -2.08 1.56 7.02
CA PHE A 61 -2.97 0.73 7.80
C PHE A 61 -3.16 -0.64 7.14
N LEU A 62 -3.52 -0.70 5.85
CA LEU A 62 -3.71 -1.96 5.12
C LEU A 62 -2.45 -2.83 5.12
N PHE A 63 -1.29 -2.23 4.83
CA PHE A 63 -0.07 -2.98 4.54
C PHE A 63 0.86 -3.24 5.73
N PHE A 64 0.60 -2.61 6.88
CA PHE A 64 1.39 -2.82 8.10
C PHE A 64 0.54 -3.21 9.31
N ALA A 65 -0.58 -2.52 9.57
CA ALA A 65 -1.40 -2.77 10.76
C ALA A 65 -2.44 -3.88 10.55
N ALA A 66 -3.05 -3.94 9.36
CA ALA A 66 -4.08 -4.90 8.98
C ALA A 66 -3.54 -6.04 8.10
N VAL A 67 -2.23 -6.25 8.12
CA VAL A 67 -1.56 -7.26 7.29
C VAL A 67 -2.10 -8.67 7.51
N ASP A 68 -2.50 -8.98 8.76
CA ASP A 68 -3.09 -10.27 9.13
C ASP A 68 -4.50 -10.48 8.56
N ASP A 69 -5.15 -9.46 8.01
CA ASP A 69 -6.45 -9.56 7.36
C ASP A 69 -6.35 -9.80 5.84
N VAL A 70 -5.14 -9.76 5.29
CA VAL A 70 -4.86 -9.99 3.88
C VAL A 70 -4.64 -11.49 3.62
N VAL A 71 -5.28 -12.03 2.58
CA VAL A 71 -5.06 -13.40 2.08
C VAL A 71 -3.92 -13.43 1.09
N LYS A 72 -3.95 -12.51 0.12
CA LYS A 72 -2.94 -12.36 -0.92
C LYS A 72 -2.95 -10.94 -1.45
N ALA A 73 -1.79 -10.48 -1.90
CA ALA A 73 -1.66 -9.26 -2.67
C ALA A 73 -0.88 -9.57 -3.94
N SER A 74 -1.31 -9.05 -5.08
CA SER A 74 -0.54 -9.11 -6.31
C SER A 74 -0.42 -7.78 -7.02
N SER A 75 0.60 -7.66 -7.86
CA SER A 75 0.88 -6.44 -8.62
C SER A 75 1.33 -6.79 -10.03
N PHE A 76 0.76 -6.13 -11.04
CA PHE A 76 1.09 -6.34 -12.45
C PHE A 76 0.94 -5.06 -13.28
N HIS A 77 1.57 -5.03 -14.45
CA HIS A 77 1.42 -3.92 -15.42
C HIS A 77 0.17 -4.10 -16.28
N SER A 78 -0.46 -2.97 -16.64
CA SER A 78 -1.58 -2.92 -17.56
C SER A 78 -1.57 -1.59 -18.33
N GLU A 79 -2.12 -1.58 -19.54
CA GLU A 79 -2.43 -0.32 -20.23
C GLU A 79 -3.47 0.47 -19.42
N ALA A 80 -3.31 1.79 -19.37
CA ALA A 80 -4.21 2.62 -18.58
C ALA A 80 -5.58 2.70 -19.25
N TYR A 81 -6.65 2.60 -18.45
CA TYR A 81 -8.01 2.75 -18.95
C TYR A 81 -8.31 4.24 -19.27
N PRO A 82 -8.50 4.63 -20.54
CA PRO A 82 -8.56 6.06 -20.90
C PRO A 82 -9.65 6.82 -20.16
N TYR A 83 -10.84 6.22 -20.03
CA TYR A 83 -11.99 6.84 -19.35
C TYR A 83 -11.75 7.20 -17.87
N MET A 84 -10.79 6.55 -17.20
CA MET A 84 -10.42 6.87 -15.81
C MET A 84 -9.17 7.76 -15.71
N THR A 85 -8.28 7.69 -16.69
CA THR A 85 -6.88 8.09 -16.51
C THR A 85 -6.39 9.16 -17.49
N GLU A 86 -7.12 9.44 -18.57
CA GLU A 86 -6.74 10.43 -19.58
C GLU A 86 -6.54 11.83 -18.97
N LYS A 87 -7.42 12.24 -18.05
CA LYS A 87 -7.30 13.52 -17.32
C LYS A 87 -6.03 13.65 -16.47
N TYR A 88 -5.35 12.54 -16.17
CA TYR A 88 -4.08 12.49 -15.43
C TYR A 88 -2.88 12.21 -16.34
N GLY A 89 -3.13 12.05 -17.65
CA GLY A 89 -2.12 11.77 -18.66
C GLY A 89 -1.46 10.40 -18.52
N TRP A 90 -2.13 9.41 -17.95
CA TRP A 90 -1.56 8.05 -17.84
C TRP A 90 -1.80 7.29 -19.14
N THR A 91 -0.75 6.67 -19.66
CA THR A 91 -0.83 5.72 -20.78
C THR A 91 -0.73 4.28 -20.31
N ASP A 92 -0.08 4.08 -19.18
CA ASP A 92 0.17 2.79 -18.54
C ASP A 92 -0.07 2.92 -17.04
N MET A 93 -0.33 1.79 -16.38
CA MET A 93 -0.55 1.73 -14.95
C MET A 93 -0.03 0.41 -14.36
N ILE A 94 0.21 0.43 -13.06
CA ILE A 94 0.36 -0.77 -12.25
C ILE A 94 -0.96 -1.02 -11.54
N VAL A 95 -1.45 -2.25 -11.63
CA VAL A 95 -2.63 -2.70 -10.89
C VAL A 95 -2.13 -3.48 -9.69
N VAL A 96 -2.51 -3.04 -8.48
CA VAL A 96 -2.30 -3.79 -7.24
C VAL A 96 -3.63 -4.31 -6.74
N ASN A 97 -3.71 -5.63 -6.58
CA ASN A 97 -4.88 -6.34 -6.09
C ASN A 97 -4.61 -6.88 -4.69
N VAL A 98 -5.48 -6.58 -3.72
CA VAL A 98 -5.36 -7.09 -2.34
C VAL A 98 -6.63 -7.83 -1.96
N GLN A 99 -6.53 -9.15 -1.82
CA GLN A 99 -7.64 -10.00 -1.39
C GLN A 99 -7.70 -10.01 0.14
N LEU A 100 -8.84 -9.61 0.70
CA LEU A 100 -9.10 -9.68 2.13
C LEU A 100 -9.70 -11.03 2.54
N LYS A 101 -9.48 -11.42 3.80
CA LYS A 101 -10.14 -12.57 4.43
C LYS A 101 -11.63 -12.28 4.61
N ASP A 102 -12.45 -13.33 4.66
CA ASP A 102 -13.88 -13.17 4.95
C ASP A 102 -14.13 -12.65 6.37
N ARG A 103 -13.29 -13.07 7.33
CA ARG A 103 -13.33 -12.63 8.73
C ARG A 103 -12.11 -11.77 9.02
N LEU A 104 -12.35 -10.47 9.19
CA LEU A 104 -11.35 -9.45 9.50
C LEU A 104 -11.18 -9.31 11.01
N LYS A 105 -9.94 -9.09 11.46
CA LYS A 105 -9.57 -8.89 12.86
C LYS A 105 -9.22 -7.43 13.16
N SER A 106 -8.52 -6.77 12.23
CA SER A 106 -7.94 -5.45 12.41
C SER A 106 -8.74 -4.37 11.69
N ILE A 107 -9.17 -4.66 10.46
CA ILE A 107 -10.04 -3.77 9.68
C ILE A 107 -11.42 -3.73 10.32
N SER A 108 -11.96 -2.52 10.50
CA SER A 108 -13.23 -2.38 11.19
C SER A 108 -14.40 -3.05 10.45
N PRO A 109 -15.29 -3.79 11.15
CA PRO A 109 -16.49 -4.39 10.56
C PRO A 109 -17.42 -3.38 9.87
N GLN A 110 -17.43 -2.12 10.30
CA GLN A 110 -18.27 -1.06 9.73
C GLN A 110 -17.94 -0.73 8.26
N TYR A 111 -16.75 -1.10 7.79
CA TYR A 111 -16.37 -0.93 6.39
C TYR A 111 -16.94 -2.04 5.49
N HIS A 112 -17.50 -3.11 6.07
CA HIS A 112 -18.07 -4.25 5.33
C HIS A 112 -17.09 -4.82 4.28
N ALA A 113 -15.80 -4.90 4.60
CA ALA A 113 -14.75 -5.24 3.64
C ALA A 113 -14.40 -6.74 3.57
N GLY A 114 -15.04 -7.59 4.40
CA GLY A 114 -14.71 -9.01 4.50
C GLY A 114 -14.90 -9.73 3.15
N GLY A 115 -13.88 -10.44 2.69
CA GLY A 115 -13.89 -11.18 1.42
C GLY A 115 -13.74 -10.31 0.16
N HIS A 116 -13.66 -8.99 0.28
CA HIS A 116 -13.48 -8.10 -0.86
C HIS A 116 -12.08 -8.20 -1.46
N LEU A 117 -12.01 -8.10 -2.79
CA LEU A 117 -10.79 -7.74 -3.52
C LEU A 117 -10.71 -6.21 -3.61
N LEU A 118 -9.65 -5.62 -3.07
CA LEU A 118 -9.35 -4.19 -3.21
C LEU A 118 -8.44 -4.00 -4.43
N THR A 119 -8.80 -3.11 -5.35
CA THR A 119 -8.01 -2.80 -6.55
C THR A 119 -7.46 -1.38 -6.44
N PHE A 120 -6.17 -1.23 -6.70
CA PHE A 120 -5.48 0.05 -6.77
C PHE A 120 -4.83 0.19 -8.14
N TYR A 121 -5.12 1.28 -8.84
CA TYR A 121 -4.49 1.62 -10.12
C TYR A 121 -3.48 2.73 -9.87
N LEU A 122 -2.19 2.41 -9.97
CA LEU A 122 -1.08 3.31 -9.73
C LEU A 122 -0.56 3.79 -11.08
N GLY A 123 -0.39 5.09 -11.24
CA GLY A 123 0.10 5.63 -12.50
C GLY A 123 0.74 6.99 -12.37
N SER A 124 1.29 7.45 -13.50
CA SER A 124 2.01 8.70 -13.60
C SER A 124 1.85 9.30 -15.00
N GLY A 125 1.92 10.63 -15.10
CA GLY A 125 1.67 11.39 -16.31
C GLY A 125 1.82 12.89 -16.05
N THR A 126 0.73 13.64 -16.24
CA THR A 126 0.64 15.04 -15.77
C THR A 126 0.41 15.11 -14.26
N LYS A 127 -0.27 14.10 -13.70
CA LYS A 127 -0.39 13.87 -12.25
C LYS A 127 -0.03 12.43 -11.92
N SER A 128 0.58 12.20 -10.76
CA SER A 128 0.93 10.85 -10.29
C SER A 128 0.10 10.51 -9.06
N GLY A 129 -0.34 9.27 -8.96
CA GLY A 129 -1.26 8.89 -7.89
C GLY A 129 -1.88 7.53 -8.04
N VAL A 130 -2.95 7.33 -7.28
CA VAL A 130 -3.68 6.07 -7.19
C VAL A 130 -5.16 6.33 -7.43
N ILE A 131 -5.77 5.51 -8.28
CA ILE A 131 -7.23 5.41 -8.39
C ILE A 131 -7.67 4.15 -7.66
N THR A 132 -8.72 4.28 -6.84
CA THR A 132 -9.38 3.14 -6.20
C THR A 132 -10.80 3.02 -6.71
N ASP A 133 -11.25 1.81 -7.03
CA ASP A 133 -12.59 1.51 -7.56
C ASP A 133 -13.62 1.17 -6.47
N LYS A 134 -13.19 1.10 -5.20
CA LYS A 134 -14.03 0.69 -4.07
C LYS A 134 -13.90 1.63 -2.89
N ARG A 135 -15.05 2.02 -2.34
CA ARG A 135 -15.16 2.78 -1.09
C ARG A 135 -14.40 2.12 0.06
N GLN A 136 -14.38 0.79 0.13
CA GLN A 136 -13.64 0.05 1.16
C GLN A 136 -12.15 0.36 1.12
N ALA A 137 -11.54 0.45 -0.07
CA ALA A 137 -10.13 0.79 -0.20
C ALA A 137 -9.86 2.22 0.29
N GLN A 138 -10.75 3.16 -0.05
CA GLN A 138 -10.69 4.56 0.40
C GLN A 138 -10.75 4.64 1.94
N GLN A 139 -11.74 3.97 2.54
CA GLN A 139 -11.93 3.89 3.99
C GLN A 139 -10.73 3.30 4.72
N ILE A 140 -10.24 2.15 4.25
CA ILE A 140 -9.14 1.43 4.87
C ILE A 140 -7.84 2.25 4.79
N CYS A 141 -7.60 2.95 3.68
CA CYS A 141 -6.43 3.80 3.50
C CYS A 141 -6.57 5.20 4.12
N GLY A 142 -7.76 5.56 4.62
CA GLY A 142 -8.02 6.89 5.16
C GLY A 142 -8.00 7.99 4.09
N TRP A 143 -8.35 7.64 2.85
CA TRP A 143 -8.45 8.57 1.73
C TRP A 143 -9.86 9.14 1.60
N GLU A 144 -9.99 10.19 0.79
CA GLU A 144 -11.29 10.79 0.50
C GLU A 144 -12.25 9.73 -0.05
N GLU A 145 -13.40 9.60 0.60
CA GLU A 145 -14.43 8.66 0.24
C GLU A 145 -15.37 9.26 -0.79
N SER A 146 -15.68 8.50 -1.82
CA SER A 146 -16.82 8.83 -2.65
C SER A 146 -18.13 8.50 -1.93
N GLY A 147 -19.04 9.47 -1.85
CA GLY A 147 -20.37 9.29 -1.28
C GLY A 147 -21.27 8.35 -2.10
N ASP A 148 -21.04 8.25 -3.41
CA ASP A 148 -21.79 7.38 -4.33
C ASP A 148 -21.02 6.10 -4.70
N GLY A 149 -19.82 5.91 -4.16
CA GLY A 149 -18.97 4.75 -4.43
C GLY A 149 -18.16 4.84 -5.72
N SER A 150 -18.16 5.99 -6.39
CA SER A 150 -17.31 6.24 -7.57
C SER A 150 -15.82 6.14 -7.27
N SER A 151 -15.04 5.92 -8.33
CA SER A 151 -13.60 5.84 -8.24
C SER A 151 -13.00 7.19 -7.86
N MET A 152 -12.16 7.19 -6.81
CA MET A 152 -11.48 8.40 -6.33
C MET A 152 -10.01 8.35 -6.70
N PHE A 153 -9.48 9.52 -7.09
CA PHE A 153 -8.06 9.71 -7.32
C PHE A 153 -7.41 10.31 -6.07
N HIS A 154 -6.34 9.69 -5.63
CA HIS A 154 -5.48 10.19 -4.56
C HIS A 154 -4.11 10.51 -5.14
N GLU A 155 -3.66 11.75 -5.00
CA GLU A 155 -2.37 12.19 -5.51
C GLU A 155 -1.23 11.61 -4.66
N ILE A 156 -0.27 10.95 -5.32
CA ILE A 156 0.93 10.39 -4.71
C ILE A 156 2.13 10.74 -5.60
N PRO A 157 2.78 11.90 -5.37
CA PRO A 157 3.87 12.39 -6.21
C PRO A 157 5.07 11.45 -6.30
N GLU A 158 5.29 10.58 -5.31
CA GLU A 158 6.37 9.59 -5.32
C GLU A 158 6.22 8.54 -6.44
N LEU A 159 5.03 8.42 -7.03
CA LEU A 159 4.80 7.58 -8.21
C LEU A 159 5.34 8.20 -9.51
N ASN A 160 5.94 9.39 -9.47
CA ASN A 160 6.66 9.97 -10.61
C ASN A 160 7.73 9.05 -11.20
N VAL A 161 8.21 8.06 -10.44
CA VAL A 161 9.12 7.01 -10.93
C VAL A 161 8.55 6.17 -12.07
N LEU A 162 7.23 6.17 -12.25
CA LEU A 162 6.55 5.54 -13.38
C LEU A 162 6.46 6.44 -14.62
N LYS A 163 6.88 7.71 -14.52
CA LYS A 163 6.82 8.64 -15.65
C LYS A 163 7.84 8.20 -16.71
N LYS A 164 7.37 7.93 -17.93
CA LYS A 164 8.27 7.67 -19.06
C LYS A 164 9.18 8.90 -19.26
N ALA A 165 10.48 8.65 -19.42
CA ALA A 165 11.35 9.66 -20.01
C ALA A 165 10.81 9.93 -21.42
N GLY A 166 10.36 11.16 -21.64
CA GLY A 166 9.87 11.62 -22.95
C GLY A 166 10.98 11.77 -23.95
#